data_AF-A0A968DDF3-F1
#
_entry.id   AF-A0A968DDF3-F1
#
_cell.length_a   1.000
_cell.length_b   1.000
_cell.length_c   1.000
_cell.angle_alpha   90.00
_cell.angle_beta   90.00
_cell.angle_gamma   90.00
#
_symmetry.space_group_name_H-M   'P 1'
#
loop_
_entity.id
_entity.type
_entity.pdbx_description
1 polymer ?
#
loop_
_entity_poly.entity_id
_entity_poly.type
_entity_poly.pdbx_seq_one_letter_code
_entity_poly.pdbx_strand_id
1 'polypeptide(L)'
;MNRRLSVTFAFLIGTLPAISFAHHNFRSVYNFNETTVIEGAFVRLDLVNPHARIFIDVVNDAGETEQWVVEAPGKLALARRGW
;
A
#
# COMPACT_ATOMS: atom_id res chain seq x y z
N MET A 1 -27.75 31.10 -31.80
CA MET A 1 -26.93 29.93 -31.42
C MET A 1 -27.84 28.71 -31.29
N ASN A 2 -27.53 27.62 -31.99
CA ASN A 2 -28.49 26.57 -32.30
C ASN A 2 -28.54 25.61 -31.12
N ARG A 3 -29.67 25.50 -30.41
CA ARG A 3 -29.82 24.67 -29.19
C ARG A 3 -29.34 23.22 -29.35
N ARG A 4 -29.42 22.68 -30.58
CA ARG A 4 -28.91 21.34 -30.94
C ARG A 4 -27.39 21.25 -30.85
N LEU A 5 -26.65 22.26 -31.33
CA LEU A 5 -25.18 22.28 -31.20
C LEU A 5 -24.75 22.36 -29.73
N SER A 6 -25.46 23.13 -28.91
CA SER A 6 -25.14 23.26 -27.47
C SER A 6 -25.31 21.94 -26.71
N VAL A 7 -26.34 21.16 -27.04
CA VAL A 7 -26.57 19.84 -26.41
C VAL A 7 -25.52 18.82 -26.84
N THR A 8 -25.17 18.78 -28.13
CA THR A 8 -24.12 17.87 -28.63
C THR A 8 -22.76 18.18 -28.02
N PHE A 9 -22.43 19.47 -27.86
CA PHE A 9 -21.17 19.90 -27.26
C PHE A 9 -21.09 19.56 -25.76
N ALA A 10 -22.19 19.75 -25.01
CA ALA A 10 -22.25 19.36 -23.60
C ALA A 10 -22.11 17.85 -23.40
N PHE A 11 -22.69 17.05 -24.31
CA PHE A 11 -22.57 15.60 -24.27
C PHE A 11 -21.13 15.13 -24.56
N LEU A 12 -20.44 15.78 -25.51
CA LEU A 12 -19.06 15.46 -25.86
C LEU A 12 -18.06 15.74 -24.72
N ILE A 13 -18.29 16.78 -23.92
CA ILE A 13 -17.48 17.11 -22.74
C ILE A 13 -17.77 16.13 -21.60
N GLY A 14 -19.03 15.71 -21.42
CA GLY A 14 -19.43 14.81 -20.35
C GLY A 14 -18.89 13.37 -20.47
N THR A 15 -18.45 12.96 -21.66
CA THR A 15 -17.91 11.60 -21.90
C THR A 15 -16.38 11.53 -21.91
N LEU A 16 -15.67 12.64 -21.64
CA LEU A 16 -14.21 12.59 -21.52
C LEU A 16 -13.82 11.83 -20.24
N PRO A 17 -13.03 10.74 -20.34
CA PRO A 17 -12.58 10.03 -19.16
C PRO A 17 -11.67 10.97 -18.35
N ALA A 18 -12.04 11.22 -17.09
CA ALA A 18 -11.17 11.92 -16.16
C ALA A 18 -9.91 11.08 -15.95
N ILE A 19 -8.76 11.56 -16.44
CA ILE A 19 -7.46 10.94 -16.20
C ILE A 19 -7.15 11.13 -14.71
N SER A 20 -7.40 10.11 -13.90
CA SER A 20 -7.03 10.12 -12.49
C SER A 20 -5.58 9.64 -12.34
N PHE A 21 -4.74 10.48 -11.73
CA PHE A 21 -3.38 10.11 -11.36
C PHE A 21 -3.39 9.50 -9.97
N ALA A 22 -3.71 8.21 -9.88
CA ALA A 22 -3.58 7.47 -8.63
C ALA A 22 -2.09 7.13 -8.38
N HIS A 23 -1.47 7.76 -7.38
CA HIS A 23 -0.16 7.37 -6.86
C HIS A 23 -0.39 6.41 -5.68
N HIS A 24 0.11 5.18 -5.76
CA HIS A 24 0.13 4.24 -4.61
C HIS A 24 1.16 4.72 -3.59
N ASN A 25 0.75 5.52 -2.60
CA ASN A 25 1.66 6.06 -1.59
C ASN A 25 1.63 5.22 -0.31
N PHE A 26 2.79 4.76 0.14
CA PHE A 26 2.91 4.10 1.45
C PHE A 26 2.48 5.04 2.60
N ARG A 27 2.60 6.36 2.40
CA ARG A 27 2.15 7.40 3.35
C ARG A 27 0.65 7.52 3.54
N SER A 28 -0.20 6.92 2.69
CA SER A 28 -1.65 6.89 2.97
C SER A 28 -2.04 5.81 3.95
N VAL A 29 -1.24 4.74 4.04
CA VAL A 29 -1.54 3.56 4.87
C VAL A 29 -0.79 3.61 6.19
N TYR A 30 0.40 4.20 6.21
CA TYR A 30 1.28 4.23 7.39
C TYR A 30 1.57 5.65 7.88
N ASN A 31 1.52 5.85 9.20
CA ASN A 31 1.95 7.08 9.85
C ASN A 31 3.47 7.04 10.10
N PHE A 32 4.22 7.83 9.34
CA PHE A 32 5.69 7.89 9.44
C PHE A 32 6.20 8.67 10.66
N ASN A 33 5.31 9.38 11.36
CA ASN A 33 5.67 10.09 12.58
C ASN A 33 5.54 9.18 13.82
N GLU A 34 5.03 7.97 13.64
CA GLU A 34 4.89 6.97 14.69
C GLU A 34 5.79 5.78 14.38
N THR A 35 6.49 5.31 15.39
CA THR A 35 7.33 4.12 15.30
C THR A 35 6.97 3.22 16.47
N THR A 36 6.87 1.91 16.20
CA THR A 36 6.64 0.91 17.23
C THR A 36 7.76 -0.14 17.18
N VAL A 37 8.06 -0.74 18.33
CA VAL A 37 9.00 -1.86 18.44
C VAL A 37 8.17 -3.13 18.55
N ILE A 38 8.47 -4.11 17.70
CA ILE A 38 7.84 -5.42 17.73
C ILE A 38 8.91 -6.41 18.19
N GLU A 39 8.68 -7.04 19.34
CA GLU A 39 9.51 -8.12 19.87
C GLU A 39 8.73 -9.42 19.79
N GLY A 40 9.34 -10.45 19.22
CA GLY A 40 8.69 -11.73 19.02
C GLY A 40 9.60 -12.74 18.31
N ALA A 41 9.09 -13.95 18.15
CA ALA A 41 9.80 -15.01 17.46
C ALA A 41 9.67 -14.84 15.95
N PHE A 42 10.80 -14.86 15.23
CA PHE A 42 10.79 -14.88 13.77
C PHE A 42 10.15 -16.18 13.27
N VAL A 43 9.18 -16.06 12.37
CA VAL A 43 8.51 -17.22 11.75
C VAL A 43 9.05 -17.45 10.34
N ARG A 44 8.98 -16.41 9.49
CA ARG A 44 9.28 -16.51 8.06
C ARG A 44 9.47 -15.14 7.42
N LEU A 45 10.24 -15.11 6.33
CA LEU A 45 10.33 -14.00 5.39
C LEU A 45 9.84 -14.44 4.01
N ASP A 46 8.82 -13.75 3.50
CA ASP A 46 8.39 -13.86 2.10
C ASP A 46 9.08 -12.80 1.25
N LEU A 47 10.11 -13.20 0.51
CA LEU A 47 10.80 -12.36 -0.47
C LEU A 47 10.02 -12.27 -1.79
N VAL A 48 8.94 -11.50 -1.79
CA VAL A 48 8.08 -11.28 -2.97
C VAL A 48 8.16 -9.83 -3.47
N ASN A 49 7.55 -9.56 -4.62
CA ASN A 49 7.45 -8.24 -5.24
C ASN A 49 5.97 -7.97 -5.56
N PRO A 50 5.38 -6.80 -5.23
CA PRO A 50 6.04 -5.52 -4.91
C PRO A 50 6.44 -5.31 -3.45
N HIS A 51 5.89 -6.05 -2.49
CA HIS A 51 6.16 -5.88 -1.05
C HIS A 51 6.50 -7.21 -0.39
N ALA A 52 7.69 -7.30 0.21
CA ALA A 52 8.06 -8.45 1.01
C ALA A 52 7.31 -8.43 2.36
N ARG A 53 7.23 -9.57 3.04
CA ARG A 53 6.52 -9.70 4.31
C ARG A 53 7.34 -10.49 5.33
N ILE A 54 7.49 -9.94 6.53
CA ILE A 54 8.10 -10.62 7.67
C ILE A 54 6.98 -11.06 8.61
N PHE A 55 7.00 -12.32 9.02
CA PHE A 55 6.04 -12.91 9.94
C PHE A 55 6.71 -13.10 11.30
N ILE A 56 6.07 -12.60 12.36
CA ILE A 56 6.59 -12.62 13.72
C ILE A 56 5.48 -13.09 14.66
N ASP A 57 5.76 -14.07 15.51
CA ASP A 57 4.86 -14.47 16.59
C ASP A 57 5.15 -13.61 17.82
N VAL A 58 4.16 -12.85 18.27
CA VAL A 58 4.24 -11.87 19.37
C VAL A 58 3.36 -12.38 20.52
N VAL A 59 3.87 -12.31 21.74
CA VAL A 59 3.07 -12.59 22.94
C VAL A 59 2.43 -11.28 23.40
N ASN A 60 1.10 -11.23 23.43
CA ASN A 60 0.36 -10.05 23.86
C ASN A 60 0.29 -9.93 25.39
N ASP A 61 -0.29 -8.83 25.89
CA ASP A 61 -0.40 -8.56 27.34
C ASP A 61 -1.26 -9.60 28.09
N ALA A 62 -2.10 -10.36 27.39
CA ALA A 62 -2.88 -11.46 27.95
C ALA A 62 -2.11 -12.79 28.00
N GLY A 63 -0.87 -12.83 27.50
CA GLY A 63 -0.05 -14.04 27.41
C GLY A 63 -0.39 -14.93 26.22
N GLU A 64 -1.23 -14.45 25.29
CA GLU A 64 -1.60 -15.18 24.08
C GLU A 64 -0.63 -14.89 22.94
N THR A 65 -0.38 -15.87 22.09
CA THR A 65 0.47 -15.69 20.90
C THR A 65 -0.36 -15.26 19.71
N GLU A 66 0.04 -14.15 19.09
CA GLU A 66 -0.53 -13.61 17.86
C GLU A 66 0.54 -13.57 16.76
N GLN A 67 0.15 -13.88 15.53
CA GLN A 67 1.04 -13.73 14.38
C GLN A 67 0.85 -12.38 13.72
N TRP A 68 1.93 -11.61 13.70
CA TRP A 68 2.01 -10.28 13.11
C TRP A 68 2.72 -10.32 11.76
N VAL A 69 2.27 -9.46 10.84
CA VAL A 69 2.89 -9.29 9.52
C VAL A 69 3.43 -7.88 9.40
N VAL A 70 4.73 -7.78 9.13
CA VAL A 70 5.40 -6.51 8.85
C VAL A 70 5.67 -6.40 7.35
N GLU A 71 5.14 -5.35 6.73
CA GLU A 71 5.39 -5.03 5.33
C GLU A 71 6.80 -4.45 5.15
N ALA A 72 7.50 -4.94 4.13
CA ALA A 72 8.84 -4.49 3.78
C ALA A 72 8.90 -4.10 2.28
N PRO A 73 9.94 -3.36 1.86
CA PRO A 73 10.20 -3.13 0.44
C PRO A 73 10.26 -4.44 -0.34
N GLY A 74 9.91 -4.41 -1.62
CA GLY A 74 9.96 -5.60 -2.47
C GLY A 74 11.35 -6.21 -2.58
N LYS A 75 11.38 -7.50 -2.99
CA LYS A 75 12.59 -8.31 -3.16
C LYS A 75 13.78 -7.56 -3.78
N LEU A 76 13.58 -6.85 -4.89
CA LEU A 76 14.67 -6.14 -5.58
C LEU A 76 15.21 -4.95 -4.75
N ALA A 77 14.35 -4.26 -4.01
CA ALA A 77 14.76 -3.16 -3.15
C ALA A 77 15.54 -3.68 -1.93
N LEU A 78 15.14 -4.81 -1.36
CA LEU A 78 15.86 -5.48 -0.28
C LEU A 78 17.22 -6.01 -0.73
N ALA A 79 17.29 -6.69 -1.88
CA ALA A 79 18.55 -7.19 -2.43
C ALA A 79 19.57 -6.06 -2.66
N ARG A 80 19.13 -4.88 -3.14
CA ARG A 80 19.98 -3.69 -3.29
C ARG A 80 20.49 -3.12 -1.95
N ARG A 81 19.85 -3.48 -0.83
CA ARG A 81 20.24 -3.10 0.53
C ARG A 81 21.07 -4.17 1.24
N GLY A 82 21.42 -5.27 0.55
CA GLY A 82 22.26 -6.34 1.10
C GLY A 82 21.51 -7.38 1.95
N TRP A 83 20.19 -7.46 1.78
CA TRP A 83 19.34 -8.49 2.39
C TRP A 83 19.19 -9.71 1.48
#